data_AF-A0A6F8ZYK2-F1
#
_entry.id   AF-A0A6F8ZYK2-F1
#
_cell.length_a   1.000
_cell.length_b   1.000
_cell.length_c   1.000
_cell.angle_alpha   90.00
_cell.angle_beta   90.00
_cell.angle_gamma   90.00
#
_symmetry.space_group_name_H-M   'P 1'
#
loop_
_entity.id
_entity.type
_entity.pdbx_description
1 polymer ?
#
loop_
_entity_poly.entity_id
_entity_poly.type
_entity_poly.pdbx_seq_one_letter_code
_entity_poly.pdbx_strand_id
1 'polypeptide(L)'
;MSTADDSRYYNDHDDRVGGQTFRNRKGRGPFRAHMYSDQGPGGPGTRPRHRGGQKGSGGPGPRARFDDEDGDVAMTDSNSQDGSSQHRFNPYGRPNRRGDDRFDRGCRGGGGGGHRGRGNNRGGDGGGDGRKTWFKMFVPYGKKYDKDWLITALRNICPMPFTPLHYQVEGNRAQFYIDDYSTANALLKVSRKITDKEGYKVTVLMNPCPPPSFLQSELKPADLEHLKQCMAKRFDGSQQALDLNNIRIDPDLVSQNIDVTLNRKNSMHAVIKIIEENIPELVCLNISNNKLFRLDDLSELVNKVPNLKTLNLSHNELKTERELDRIKGLKLVELWLEKNPLCDHFKDQASYISTVRERFPRLLKLDGQDLPPPIVFDVEVTPAALPPCKPSYFCSEEIKTPILAFLQQYYSVYDSGDRQPLLDAYHDGATFSLSMAITMQNPSRCSLGDYHKDTRNLKKLKDPTTRFRLLKHTRLNVVAFLNELPKTHHDTASLNVDVNTFTNTLLSFTVTGVFKEVEGKSRDSVRAFSRVFITVPAGGTSLCIVNDELFVRNATTEEIRRAFVAPAPTPSSSPVPTLSAPQQEMLSAFSLKCLQDNEWDFNRAGQVYTDLKAHGKIPDVAFIK
;
A
#
# COMPACT_ATOMS: atom_id res chain seq x y z
N MET A 1 48.88 19.96 53.27
CA MET A 1 50.01 20.92 53.43
C MET A 1 49.99 21.83 52.21
N SER A 2 50.13 23.15 52.26
CA SER A 2 50.12 24.16 53.34
C SER A 2 50.25 25.53 52.62
N THR A 3 49.68 26.69 52.97
CA THR A 3 48.65 27.15 53.94
C THR A 3 48.39 28.65 53.66
N ALA A 4 47.21 29.19 54.07
CA ALA A 4 46.97 30.61 54.43
C ALA A 4 47.11 31.71 53.33
N ASP A 5 46.43 32.87 53.34
CA ASP A 5 45.25 33.43 54.05
C ASP A 5 44.41 34.24 52.99
N ASP A 6 43.13 34.60 53.09
CA ASP A 6 42.35 35.39 54.08
C ASP A 6 42.88 36.84 54.29
N SER A 7 42.08 37.92 54.47
CA SER A 7 40.61 38.07 54.53
C SER A 7 40.11 39.53 54.27
N ARG A 8 38.88 39.66 53.74
CA ARG A 8 37.76 40.62 54.06
C ARG A 8 37.91 42.17 54.23
N TYR A 9 36.91 42.87 53.63
CA TYR A 9 35.94 43.85 54.22
C TYR A 9 35.93 45.38 53.91
N TYR A 10 34.70 45.84 53.60
CA TYR A 10 33.99 47.13 53.87
C TYR A 10 34.05 48.36 52.95
N ASN A 11 33.08 49.27 53.19
CA ASN A 11 32.51 50.30 52.31
C ASN A 11 33.05 51.72 52.58
N ASP A 12 32.77 52.66 51.67
CA ASP A 12 32.09 53.97 51.87
C ASP A 12 32.22 54.83 50.58
N HIS A 13 31.42 55.88 50.26
CA HIS A 13 30.22 56.45 50.87
C HIS A 13 29.30 57.07 49.77
N ASP A 14 28.22 57.75 50.15
CA ASP A 14 27.13 58.27 49.30
C ASP A 14 27.20 59.81 49.17
N ASP A 15 26.74 60.42 48.06
CA ASP A 15 25.87 61.63 48.11
C ASP A 15 25.33 62.19 46.77
N ARG A 16 23.99 62.44 46.74
CA ARG A 16 23.20 63.64 46.27
C ARG A 16 23.54 64.38 44.95
N VAL A 17 22.64 65.10 44.25
CA VAL A 17 21.18 65.43 44.29
C VAL A 17 20.71 65.55 42.82
N GLY A 18 19.44 65.68 42.40
CA GLY A 18 18.14 65.94 43.03
C GLY A 18 17.10 66.26 41.91
N GLY A 19 15.84 66.55 42.24
CA GLY A 19 14.79 66.80 41.21
C GLY A 19 13.69 67.79 41.63
N GLN A 20 12.77 68.12 40.71
CA GLN A 20 11.59 68.96 40.96
C GLN A 20 10.35 68.54 40.14
N THR A 21 9.18 69.10 40.45
CA THR A 21 7.90 68.36 40.38
C THR A 21 6.66 69.15 39.90
N PHE A 22 5.68 68.38 39.41
CA PHE A 22 4.22 68.64 39.33
C PHE A 22 3.65 69.80 38.49
N ARG A 23 2.62 69.45 37.69
CA ARG A 23 1.26 70.02 37.75
C ARG A 23 0.21 68.92 37.50
N ASN A 24 -1.05 69.15 37.88
CA ASN A 24 -2.01 68.07 38.24
C ASN A 24 -3.50 68.51 38.10
N ARG A 25 -4.48 67.58 38.24
CA ARG A 25 -5.98 67.66 38.25
C ARG A 25 -6.67 67.20 36.94
N LYS A 26 -7.84 66.52 36.91
CA LYS A 26 -8.84 65.95 37.89
C LYS A 26 -9.54 64.76 37.13
N GLY A 27 -10.13 63.67 37.67
CA GLY A 27 -10.78 63.32 38.96
C GLY A 27 -12.31 63.18 38.75
N ARG A 28 -13.05 62.07 38.99
CA ARG A 28 -13.10 61.05 40.10
C ARG A 28 -13.53 59.63 39.61
N GLY A 29 -13.67 58.64 40.52
CA GLY A 29 -14.40 57.35 40.38
C GLY A 29 -15.77 57.34 41.11
N PRO A 30 -16.26 56.23 41.78
CA PRO A 30 -15.61 54.92 42.02
C PRO A 30 -16.51 53.63 42.13
N PHE A 31 -15.88 52.47 42.42
CA PHE A 31 -16.34 51.21 43.08
C PHE A 31 -17.76 50.57 42.89
N ARG A 32 -17.80 49.28 42.48
CA ARG A 32 -18.01 48.08 43.36
C ARG A 32 -18.00 46.73 42.59
N ALA A 33 -17.90 45.60 43.31
CA ALA A 33 -17.94 44.20 42.82
C ALA A 33 -19.37 43.58 42.99
N HIS A 34 -19.71 42.30 42.69
CA HIS A 34 -19.00 41.04 42.99
C HIS A 34 -19.67 39.77 42.36
N MET A 35 -18.87 38.68 42.22
CA MET A 35 -19.19 37.24 42.42
C MET A 35 -20.08 36.42 41.45
N TYR A 36 -19.53 35.24 41.03
CA TYR A 36 -20.09 33.87 40.82
C TYR A 36 -21.57 33.63 40.42
N SER A 37 -21.96 32.61 39.64
CA SER A 37 -21.29 31.47 38.94
C SER A 37 -22.20 31.00 37.75
N ASP A 38 -22.20 29.80 37.12
CA ASP A 38 -21.56 28.48 37.34
C ASP A 38 -21.57 27.58 36.06
N GLN A 39 -21.01 26.37 36.16
CA GLN A 39 -21.27 25.14 35.37
C GLN A 39 -21.16 25.15 33.83
N GLY A 40 -20.17 24.38 33.31
CA GLY A 40 -20.19 23.77 31.97
C GLY A 40 -20.54 22.27 32.06
N PRO A 41 -20.07 21.39 31.13
CA PRO A 41 -19.32 21.65 29.90
C PRO A 41 -19.95 21.02 28.63
N GLY A 42 -19.51 21.42 27.44
CA GLY A 42 -19.88 20.72 26.19
C GLY A 42 -19.39 21.38 24.90
N GLY A 43 -18.74 20.61 24.03
CA GLY A 43 -18.42 20.97 22.64
C GLY A 43 -18.70 19.77 21.70
N PRO A 44 -18.26 19.78 20.43
CA PRO A 44 -17.54 20.85 19.72
C PRO A 44 -18.32 21.42 18.52
N GLY A 45 -18.24 22.74 18.30
CA GLY A 45 -18.95 23.42 17.20
C GLY A 45 -18.16 23.50 15.89
N THR A 46 -18.69 22.90 14.81
CA THR A 46 -18.23 23.16 13.43
C THR A 46 -18.60 24.58 12.98
N ARG A 47 -17.67 25.36 12.40
CA ARG A 47 -17.93 26.60 11.63
C ARG A 47 -16.78 26.85 10.60
N PRO A 48 -16.94 27.73 9.59
CA PRO A 48 -16.65 27.30 8.21
C PRO A 48 -15.67 28.19 7.42
N ARG A 49 -15.35 27.78 6.20
CA ARG A 49 -14.64 28.60 5.20
C ARG A 49 -15.55 29.70 4.66
N HIS A 50 -15.05 30.93 4.57
CA HIS A 50 -15.55 31.96 3.66
C HIS A 50 -14.45 32.36 2.65
N ARG A 51 -14.85 32.78 1.46
CA ARG A 51 -13.96 33.30 0.39
C ARG A 51 -14.72 34.33 -0.46
N GLY A 52 -14.05 35.41 -0.84
CA GLY A 52 -14.62 36.55 -1.57
C GLY A 52 -14.37 37.86 -0.80
N GLY A 53 -14.07 38.99 -1.45
CA GLY A 53 -13.87 39.23 -2.88
C GLY A 53 -13.12 40.55 -3.14
N GLN A 54 -12.68 40.79 -4.38
CA GLN A 54 -11.86 41.95 -4.74
C GLN A 54 -12.66 43.25 -4.95
N LYS A 55 -12.05 44.38 -4.60
CA LYS A 55 -12.06 45.65 -5.37
C LYS A 55 -10.68 46.32 -5.22
N GLY A 56 -10.32 47.23 -6.12
CA GLY A 56 -9.04 47.98 -6.09
C GLY A 56 -9.03 49.13 -7.11
N SER A 57 -8.01 50.00 -7.05
CA SER A 57 -7.86 51.19 -7.91
C SER A 57 -6.50 51.88 -7.75
N GLY A 58 -5.91 52.41 -8.84
CA GLY A 58 -4.85 53.45 -8.81
C GLY A 58 -3.41 53.02 -9.15
N GLY A 59 -2.71 53.81 -9.96
CA GLY A 59 -1.25 53.78 -10.22
C GLY A 59 -0.60 55.13 -9.83
N PRO A 60 0.49 55.64 -10.49
CA PRO A 60 1.24 55.08 -11.63
C PRO A 60 2.80 55.26 -11.66
N GLY A 61 3.55 54.24 -12.13
CA GLY A 61 4.91 54.35 -12.73
C GLY A 61 6.11 54.79 -11.84
N PRO A 62 7.34 54.97 -12.41
CA PRO A 62 7.78 54.67 -13.79
C PRO A 62 9.13 53.89 -13.94
N ARG A 63 9.37 53.37 -15.16
CA ARG A 63 10.67 53.13 -15.87
C ARG A 63 11.87 52.46 -15.15
N ALA A 64 12.24 51.28 -15.66
CA ALA A 64 13.54 51.08 -16.33
C ALA A 64 13.40 49.97 -17.40
N ARG A 65 14.13 50.06 -18.52
CA ARG A 65 14.36 49.01 -19.52
C ARG A 65 15.81 49.10 -19.97
N PHE A 66 16.40 47.95 -20.29
CA PHE A 66 17.46 47.80 -21.27
C PHE A 66 16.98 46.76 -22.29
N ASP A 67 17.33 46.94 -23.55
CA ASP A 67 17.09 46.00 -24.64
C ASP A 67 18.41 45.21 -24.91
N ASP A 68 18.70 44.81 -26.17
CA ASP A 68 19.72 43.87 -26.66
C ASP A 68 19.12 42.45 -26.84
N GLU A 69 18.63 41.98 -28.00
CA GLU A 69 19.08 41.93 -29.43
C GLU A 69 19.63 40.55 -29.84
N ASP A 70 19.40 40.20 -31.12
CA ASP A 70 19.74 38.98 -31.89
C ASP A 70 19.25 37.59 -31.41
N GLY A 71 18.90 36.65 -32.31
CA GLY A 71 18.82 36.77 -33.77
C GLY A 71 18.76 35.43 -34.52
N ASP A 72 17.60 34.76 -34.57
CA ASP A 72 17.44 33.48 -35.30
C ASP A 72 17.38 33.67 -36.83
N VAL A 73 18.32 33.05 -37.56
CA VAL A 73 18.41 33.13 -39.03
C VAL A 73 17.54 32.08 -39.70
N ALA A 74 16.57 32.53 -40.52
CA ALA A 74 15.83 31.66 -41.43
C ALA A 74 16.59 31.45 -42.75
N MET A 75 16.78 30.19 -43.14
CA MET A 75 17.25 29.81 -44.48
C MET A 75 16.11 29.15 -45.26
N THR A 76 15.82 29.68 -46.45
CA THR A 76 14.89 29.11 -47.43
C THR A 76 15.62 28.72 -48.71
N ASP A 77 14.89 28.08 -49.61
CA ASP A 77 15.23 27.81 -51.01
C ASP A 77 16.24 26.68 -51.32
N SER A 78 16.08 25.93 -52.42
CA SER A 78 14.84 25.53 -53.14
C SER A 78 15.19 24.48 -54.20
N ASN A 79 14.44 23.37 -54.28
CA ASN A 79 13.88 22.81 -55.53
C ASN A 79 13.16 21.46 -55.36
N SER A 80 12.16 21.24 -56.23
CA SER A 80 11.63 19.98 -56.82
C SER A 80 11.93 18.61 -56.17
N GLN A 81 11.01 17.65 -56.06
CA GLN A 81 9.63 17.58 -56.60
C GLN A 81 8.82 16.46 -55.88
N ASP A 82 7.49 16.58 -55.90
CA ASP A 82 6.43 15.56 -55.75
C ASP A 82 6.57 14.33 -54.82
N GLY A 83 5.49 14.01 -54.08
CA GLY A 83 5.11 12.61 -53.83
C GLY A 83 4.84 12.13 -52.39
N SER A 84 3.64 12.42 -51.87
CA SER A 84 2.97 11.75 -50.73
C SER A 84 3.60 11.86 -49.32
N SER A 85 2.76 12.17 -48.32
CA SER A 85 3.18 12.47 -46.95
C SER A 85 3.01 11.29 -45.97
N GLN A 86 4.13 10.66 -45.59
CA GLN A 86 4.17 9.79 -44.41
C GLN A 86 4.22 10.64 -43.13
N HIS A 87 3.11 10.73 -42.39
CA HIS A 87 3.13 11.37 -41.06
C HIS A 87 3.77 10.46 -40.00
N ARG A 88 4.94 10.87 -39.49
CA ARG A 88 5.59 10.22 -38.34
C ARG A 88 4.77 10.42 -37.06
N PHE A 89 4.60 9.34 -36.31
CA PHE A 89 3.85 9.31 -35.04
C PHE A 89 4.68 9.92 -33.89
N ASN A 90 4.04 10.67 -32.99
CA ASN A 90 4.71 11.34 -31.86
C ASN A 90 4.00 11.02 -30.51
N PRO A 91 4.56 10.15 -29.65
CA PRO A 91 3.77 9.32 -28.72
C PRO A 91 3.40 9.93 -27.35
N TYR A 92 3.50 11.26 -27.13
CA TYR A 92 3.29 11.85 -25.78
C TYR A 92 2.27 13.02 -25.69
N GLY A 93 1.35 13.16 -26.66
CA GLY A 93 0.28 14.17 -26.60
C GLY A 93 -0.86 13.83 -25.64
N ARG A 94 -1.08 14.61 -24.58
CA ARG A 94 -2.28 14.53 -23.71
C ARG A 94 -3.46 15.34 -24.29
N PRO A 95 -4.63 14.75 -24.56
CA PRO A 95 -5.79 15.50 -25.05
C PRO A 95 -6.45 16.36 -23.95
N ASN A 96 -6.49 17.68 -24.15
CA ASN A 96 -7.30 18.59 -23.34
C ASN A 96 -8.73 18.63 -23.91
N ARG A 97 -9.75 18.22 -23.14
CA ARG A 97 -11.16 18.32 -23.58
C ARG A 97 -11.83 19.61 -23.10
N ARG A 98 -11.56 20.68 -23.85
CA ARG A 98 -12.51 21.76 -24.19
C ARG A 98 -12.34 21.98 -25.70
N GLY A 99 -13.36 22.04 -26.53
CA GLY A 99 -14.79 22.16 -26.25
C GLY A 99 -15.29 23.37 -27.00
N ASP A 100 -15.77 23.15 -28.22
CA ASP A 100 -16.22 24.20 -29.13
C ASP A 100 -17.45 23.68 -29.89
N ASP A 101 -18.58 24.38 -29.74
CA ASP A 101 -19.82 24.14 -30.47
C ASP A 101 -19.85 25.02 -31.72
N ARG A 102 -20.34 24.52 -32.86
CA ARG A 102 -21.22 25.30 -33.77
C ARG A 102 -21.73 24.50 -34.98
N PHE A 103 -22.97 24.84 -35.35
CA PHE A 103 -23.76 24.33 -36.48
C PHE A 103 -24.17 22.85 -36.33
N ASP A 104 -25.39 22.44 -36.72
CA ASP A 104 -26.33 23.09 -37.65
C ASP A 104 -27.71 23.47 -37.03
N ARG A 105 -28.59 24.11 -37.82
CA ARG A 105 -29.96 24.55 -37.47
C ARG A 105 -31.00 23.77 -38.26
N GLY A 106 -32.07 23.27 -37.61
CA GLY A 106 -33.24 22.74 -38.32
C GLY A 106 -34.48 22.52 -37.44
N CYS A 107 -35.62 23.10 -37.85
CA CYS A 107 -36.97 23.01 -37.27
C CYS A 107 -37.12 23.42 -35.77
N ARG A 108 -37.99 24.35 -35.36
CA ARG A 108 -39.47 24.48 -35.53
C ARG A 108 -40.25 23.27 -34.97
N GLY A 109 -41.07 23.40 -33.92
CA GLY A 109 -41.30 24.55 -33.03
C GLY A 109 -42.53 24.39 -32.12
N GLY A 110 -42.70 25.29 -31.15
CA GLY A 110 -43.89 25.40 -30.25
C GLY A 110 -43.98 24.29 -29.19
N GLY A 111 -44.21 24.54 -27.89
CA GLY A 111 -44.81 25.70 -27.20
C GLY A 111 -46.06 25.23 -26.44
N GLY A 112 -46.28 25.52 -25.16
CA GLY A 112 -45.45 26.22 -24.18
C GLY A 112 -46.13 26.27 -22.80
N GLY A 113 -45.40 26.69 -21.75
CA GLY A 113 -45.89 26.82 -20.37
C GLY A 113 -45.98 25.49 -19.60
N GLY A 114 -45.58 25.35 -18.33
CA GLY A 114 -44.77 26.22 -17.49
C GLY A 114 -45.40 26.53 -16.13
N HIS A 115 -44.80 26.05 -15.03
CA HIS A 115 -44.77 26.72 -13.73
C HIS A 115 -43.63 26.21 -12.82
N ARG A 116 -43.30 26.99 -11.78
CA ARG A 116 -42.05 26.93 -11.00
C ARG A 116 -42.08 25.83 -9.92
N GLY A 117 -40.97 25.12 -9.75
CA GLY A 117 -40.70 24.27 -8.57
C GLY A 117 -39.19 24.11 -8.33
N ARG A 118 -38.69 24.43 -7.12
CA ARG A 118 -37.26 24.28 -6.76
C ARG A 118 -36.96 22.83 -6.35
N GLY A 119 -35.93 22.23 -6.92
CA GLY A 119 -35.37 20.94 -6.51
C GLY A 119 -33.87 20.87 -6.83
N ASN A 120 -33.07 20.23 -5.97
CA ASN A 120 -31.61 20.28 -6.05
C ASN A 120 -31.01 19.33 -7.10
N ASN A 121 -29.87 19.74 -7.64
CA ASN A 121 -29.06 18.98 -8.57
C ASN A 121 -28.22 17.89 -7.86
N ARG A 122 -28.26 16.66 -8.40
CA ARG A 122 -27.28 15.55 -8.39
C ARG A 122 -28.02 14.37 -9.06
N GLY A 123 -27.69 13.90 -10.25
CA GLY A 123 -26.35 13.70 -10.79
C GLY A 123 -25.77 12.41 -10.20
N GLY A 124 -25.84 11.25 -10.86
CA GLY A 124 -26.50 10.93 -12.13
C GLY A 124 -25.69 9.91 -12.91
N ASP A 125 -26.33 8.82 -13.34
CA ASP A 125 -25.80 7.89 -14.33
C ASP A 125 -26.95 7.34 -15.17
N GLY A 126 -26.73 7.22 -16.48
CA GLY A 126 -27.74 6.98 -17.50
C GLY A 126 -27.48 5.69 -18.27
N GLY A 127 -27.15 4.60 -17.57
CA GLY A 127 -26.91 3.28 -18.13
C GLY A 127 -27.93 2.26 -17.64
N GLY A 128 -28.57 1.54 -18.56
CA GLY A 128 -29.56 0.49 -18.28
C GLY A 128 -28.93 -0.80 -17.75
N ASP A 129 -28.29 -0.75 -16.58
CA ASP A 129 -27.73 -1.92 -15.91
C ASP A 129 -28.85 -2.73 -15.23
N GLY A 130 -28.97 -4.02 -15.57
CA GLY A 130 -30.03 -4.95 -15.15
C GLY A 130 -29.98 -5.38 -13.69
N ARG A 131 -29.49 -4.52 -12.79
CA ARG A 131 -29.47 -4.78 -11.34
C ARG A 131 -30.90 -4.87 -10.84
N LYS A 132 -31.26 -6.03 -10.26
CA LYS A 132 -32.42 -6.13 -9.35
C LYS A 132 -32.28 -5.04 -8.30
N THR A 133 -33.05 -3.96 -8.46
CA THR A 133 -33.04 -2.83 -7.55
C THR A 133 -33.89 -3.21 -6.36
N TRP A 134 -33.31 -3.16 -5.16
CA TRP A 134 -34.04 -3.50 -3.95
C TRP A 134 -34.73 -2.26 -3.39
N PHE A 135 -35.86 -2.47 -2.73
CA PHE A 135 -36.66 -1.41 -2.14
C PHE A 135 -36.78 -1.67 -0.65
N LYS A 136 -36.17 -0.78 0.15
CA LYS A 136 -36.30 -0.78 1.59
C LYS A 136 -37.57 -0.02 1.96
N MET A 137 -38.55 -0.77 2.44
CA MET A 137 -39.85 -0.27 2.90
C MET A 137 -39.72 0.09 4.38
N PHE A 138 -40.33 1.21 4.78
CA PHE A 138 -40.36 1.69 6.16
C PHE A 138 -41.76 2.10 6.58
N VAL A 139 -42.11 1.78 7.82
CA VAL A 139 -43.32 2.26 8.51
C VAL A 139 -42.90 3.04 9.76
N PRO A 140 -42.92 4.39 9.74
CA PRO A 140 -42.75 5.20 10.94
C PRO A 140 -43.81 4.84 12.00
N TYR A 141 -43.42 4.87 13.28
CA TYR A 141 -44.22 4.38 14.41
C TYR A 141 -44.54 2.88 14.37
N GLY A 142 -43.99 2.13 13.40
CA GLY A 142 -44.26 0.70 13.20
C GLY A 142 -43.91 -0.22 14.38
N LYS A 143 -43.16 0.24 15.38
CA LYS A 143 -42.94 -0.47 16.66
C LYS A 143 -44.23 -0.58 17.50
N LYS A 144 -45.18 0.33 17.31
CA LYS A 144 -46.47 0.36 18.00
C LYS A 144 -47.38 -0.82 17.60
N TYR A 145 -47.15 -1.37 16.41
CA TYR A 145 -48.02 -2.37 15.80
C TYR A 145 -47.39 -3.76 15.92
N ASP A 146 -48.25 -4.76 16.17
CA ASP A 146 -47.85 -6.14 15.98
C ASP A 146 -47.43 -6.38 14.50
N LYS A 147 -46.42 -7.24 14.32
CA LYS A 147 -45.84 -7.58 13.01
C LYS A 147 -46.90 -8.20 12.09
N ASP A 148 -47.64 -9.20 12.58
CA ASP A 148 -48.52 -9.99 11.74
C ASP A 148 -49.84 -9.24 11.48
N TRP A 149 -50.30 -8.42 12.42
CA TRP A 149 -51.32 -7.39 12.17
C TRP A 149 -50.88 -6.40 11.08
N LEU A 150 -49.67 -5.81 11.19
CA LEU A 150 -49.21 -4.78 10.25
C LEU A 150 -49.02 -5.32 8.83
N ILE A 151 -48.42 -6.51 8.69
CA ILE A 151 -48.25 -7.16 7.38
C ILE A 151 -49.61 -7.60 6.80
N THR A 152 -50.56 -8.07 7.62
CA THR A 152 -51.91 -8.41 7.15
C THR A 152 -52.69 -7.17 6.72
N ALA A 153 -52.64 -6.08 7.48
CA ALA A 153 -53.29 -4.82 7.12
C ALA A 153 -52.73 -4.23 5.80
N LEU A 154 -51.42 -4.35 5.57
CA LEU A 154 -50.77 -3.97 4.32
C LEU A 154 -51.18 -4.90 3.15
N ARG A 155 -51.25 -6.21 3.37
CA ARG A 155 -51.69 -7.19 2.35
C ARG A 155 -53.14 -6.98 1.92
N ASN A 156 -54.04 -6.67 2.85
CA ASN A 156 -55.46 -6.49 2.58
C ASN A 156 -55.80 -5.24 1.74
N ILE A 157 -54.87 -4.28 1.59
CA ILE A 157 -55.07 -3.03 0.84
C ILE A 157 -54.08 -2.89 -0.33
N CYS A 158 -52.99 -3.67 -0.35
CA CYS A 158 -52.09 -3.73 -1.48
C CYS A 158 -52.69 -4.58 -2.62
N PRO A 159 -52.82 -4.06 -3.86
CA PRO A 159 -53.32 -4.84 -4.99
C PRO A 159 -52.33 -5.89 -5.51
N MET A 160 -51.09 -5.88 -5.02
CA MET A 160 -50.04 -6.85 -5.37
C MET A 160 -49.73 -7.75 -4.16
N PRO A 161 -49.70 -9.09 -4.31
CA PRO A 161 -49.24 -9.99 -3.27
C PRO A 161 -47.75 -9.76 -2.98
N PHE A 162 -47.35 -9.78 -1.71
CA PHE A 162 -45.96 -9.54 -1.31
C PHE A 162 -45.53 -10.37 -0.10
N THR A 163 -44.23 -10.65 -0.04
CA THR A 163 -43.56 -11.30 1.10
C THR A 163 -42.49 -10.35 1.65
N PRO A 164 -42.64 -9.85 2.89
CA PRO A 164 -41.67 -8.90 3.48
C PRO A 164 -40.38 -9.63 3.86
N LEU A 165 -39.28 -9.35 3.16
CA LEU A 165 -37.99 -9.96 3.46
C LEU A 165 -37.29 -9.21 4.61
N HIS A 166 -36.76 -9.97 5.57
CA HIS A 166 -36.03 -9.47 6.74
C HIS A 166 -36.76 -8.31 7.47
N TYR A 167 -37.96 -8.60 7.99
CA TYR A 167 -38.70 -7.67 8.83
C TYR A 167 -37.94 -7.39 10.14
N GLN A 168 -37.69 -6.12 10.43
CA GLN A 168 -36.96 -5.66 11.61
C GLN A 168 -37.63 -4.40 12.19
N VAL A 169 -37.58 -4.23 13.51
CA VAL A 169 -37.94 -2.97 14.16
C VAL A 169 -36.65 -2.26 14.58
N GLU A 170 -36.46 -1.04 14.11
CA GLU A 170 -35.28 -0.21 14.38
C GLU A 170 -35.72 1.09 15.07
N GLY A 171 -35.35 1.29 16.33
CA GLY A 171 -35.84 2.42 17.13
C GLY A 171 -37.36 2.42 17.26
N ASN A 172 -38.04 3.33 16.54
CA ASN A 172 -39.50 3.46 16.48
C ASN A 172 -40.08 3.26 15.06
N ARG A 173 -39.35 2.62 14.15
CA ARG A 173 -39.84 2.27 12.79
C ARG A 173 -39.77 0.77 12.55
N ALA A 174 -40.76 0.23 11.84
CA ALA A 174 -40.63 -1.09 11.23
C ALA A 174 -40.00 -0.94 9.83
N GLN A 175 -39.20 -1.92 9.41
CA GLN A 175 -38.57 -1.94 8.10
C GLN A 175 -38.47 -3.37 7.53
N PHE A 176 -38.60 -3.49 6.22
CA PHE A 176 -38.47 -4.75 5.47
C PHE A 176 -38.06 -4.46 4.02
N TYR A 177 -37.71 -5.50 3.27
CA TYR A 177 -37.17 -5.39 1.91
C TYR A 177 -38.03 -6.13 0.89
N ILE A 178 -38.01 -5.63 -0.36
CA ILE A 178 -38.70 -6.17 -1.54
C ILE A 178 -37.76 -6.05 -2.75
N ASP A 179 -37.76 -7.01 -3.68
CA ASP A 179 -36.91 -7.02 -4.89
C ASP A 179 -37.63 -6.67 -6.21
N ASP A 180 -38.94 -6.40 -6.17
CA ASP A 180 -39.74 -5.86 -7.28
C ASP A 180 -40.21 -4.41 -7.03
N TYR A 181 -39.97 -3.55 -8.03
CA TYR A 181 -40.41 -2.16 -8.04
C TYR A 181 -41.93 -2.01 -8.07
N SER A 182 -42.63 -2.88 -8.80
CA SER A 182 -44.08 -2.78 -9.03
C SER A 182 -44.85 -2.93 -7.71
N THR A 183 -44.46 -3.93 -6.92
CA THR A 183 -44.97 -4.26 -5.59
C THR A 183 -44.55 -3.23 -4.54
N ALA A 184 -43.30 -2.76 -4.56
CA ALA A 184 -42.83 -1.69 -3.66
C ALA A 184 -43.59 -0.36 -3.89
N ASN A 185 -43.81 0.00 -5.16
CA ASN A 185 -44.59 1.17 -5.57
C ASN A 185 -46.09 1.00 -5.25
N ALA A 186 -46.64 -0.20 -5.37
CA ALA A 186 -48.00 -0.51 -4.92
C ALA A 186 -48.16 -0.28 -3.41
N LEU A 187 -47.22 -0.75 -2.59
CA LEU A 187 -47.21 -0.50 -1.14
C LEU A 187 -47.00 0.97 -0.76
N LEU A 188 -46.18 1.72 -1.52
CA LEU A 188 -46.08 3.17 -1.35
C LEU A 188 -47.44 3.86 -1.58
N LYS A 189 -48.25 3.36 -2.52
CA LYS A 189 -49.63 3.81 -2.78
C LYS A 189 -50.67 3.29 -1.75
N VAL A 190 -50.27 2.47 -0.78
CA VAL A 190 -51.09 2.10 0.41
C VAL A 190 -50.89 3.09 1.57
N SER A 191 -49.82 3.90 1.53
CA SER A 191 -49.51 4.91 2.55
C SER A 191 -50.72 5.79 2.90
N ARG A 192 -51.01 5.90 4.21
CA ARG A 192 -52.15 6.64 4.81
C ARG A 192 -53.56 6.10 4.52
N LYS A 193 -53.70 4.90 3.93
CA LYS A 193 -55.01 4.23 3.75
C LYS A 193 -55.42 3.35 4.93
N ILE A 194 -54.46 2.81 5.67
CA ILE A 194 -54.72 2.11 6.94
C ILE A 194 -54.84 3.17 8.05
N THR A 195 -55.89 3.07 8.87
CA THR A 195 -56.06 3.89 10.08
C THR A 195 -55.99 2.96 11.29
N ASP A 196 -55.23 3.32 12.33
CA ASP A 196 -55.12 2.54 13.57
C ASP A 196 -56.25 2.86 14.57
N LYS A 197 -56.24 2.17 15.72
CA LYS A 197 -57.26 2.29 16.77
C LYS A 197 -57.34 3.67 17.44
N GLU A 198 -56.35 4.54 17.24
CA GLU A 198 -56.29 5.91 17.76
C GLU A 198 -56.50 6.95 16.64
N GLY A 199 -56.89 6.52 15.43
CA GLY A 199 -57.11 7.41 14.29
C GLY A 199 -55.83 7.77 13.51
N TYR A 200 -54.67 7.22 13.87
CA TYR A 200 -53.42 7.51 13.16
C TYR A 200 -53.38 6.81 11.80
N LYS A 201 -53.06 7.57 10.74
CA LYS A 201 -52.97 7.05 9.37
C LYS A 201 -51.57 6.49 9.09
N VAL A 202 -51.46 5.17 9.10
CA VAL A 202 -50.19 4.43 8.94
C VAL A 202 -49.51 4.85 7.65
N THR A 203 -48.35 5.48 7.77
CA THR A 203 -47.57 5.97 6.64
C THR A 203 -46.57 4.90 6.21
N VAL A 204 -46.53 4.59 4.91
CA VAL A 204 -45.52 3.74 4.27
C VAL A 204 -44.58 4.63 3.46
N LEU A 205 -43.27 4.37 3.56
CA LEU A 205 -42.21 5.03 2.81
C LEU A 205 -41.35 3.97 2.09
N MET A 206 -40.73 4.36 0.97
CA MET A 206 -39.92 3.49 0.11
C MET A 206 -38.63 4.20 -0.27
N ASN A 207 -37.48 3.59 0.03
CA ASN A 207 -36.18 4.04 -0.49
C ASN A 207 -35.58 2.93 -1.38
N PRO A 208 -35.13 3.23 -2.62
CA PRO A 208 -34.27 2.32 -3.37
C PRO A 208 -32.96 2.05 -2.62
N CYS A 209 -32.46 0.83 -2.69
CA CYS A 209 -31.21 0.40 -2.08
C CYS A 209 -30.50 -0.68 -2.93
N PRO A 210 -29.18 -0.87 -2.75
CA PRO A 210 -28.51 -2.07 -3.24
C PRO A 210 -29.04 -3.33 -2.54
N PRO A 211 -28.75 -4.54 -3.08
CA PRO A 211 -29.09 -5.80 -2.43
C PRO A 211 -28.66 -5.82 -0.94
N PRO A 212 -29.56 -6.17 0.00
CA PRO A 212 -29.24 -6.19 1.42
C PRO A 212 -28.09 -7.13 1.78
N SER A 213 -27.26 -6.72 2.74
CA SER A 213 -26.07 -7.48 3.17
C SER A 213 -26.39 -8.88 3.71
N PHE A 214 -27.56 -9.12 4.30
CA PHE A 214 -27.96 -10.47 4.75
C PHE A 214 -28.16 -11.48 3.61
N LEU A 215 -28.20 -11.04 2.34
CA LEU A 215 -28.18 -11.92 1.16
C LEU A 215 -26.76 -12.29 0.73
N GLN A 216 -25.75 -11.61 1.26
CA GLN A 216 -24.35 -12.01 1.14
C GLN A 216 -24.11 -13.05 2.25
N SER A 217 -24.40 -14.31 1.93
CA SER A 217 -24.07 -15.45 2.78
C SER A 217 -22.54 -15.56 2.89
N GLU A 218 -21.96 -14.96 3.92
CA GLU A 218 -20.56 -15.14 4.27
C GLU A 218 -20.35 -16.59 4.73
N LEU A 219 -19.47 -17.31 4.03
CA LEU A 219 -19.02 -18.65 4.45
C LEU A 219 -18.31 -18.51 5.80
N LYS A 220 -18.76 -19.25 6.80
CA LYS A 220 -18.15 -19.25 8.14
C LYS A 220 -16.77 -19.92 8.07
N PRO A 221 -15.89 -19.68 9.06
CA PRO A 221 -14.59 -20.37 9.13
C PRO A 221 -14.67 -21.90 9.07
N ALA A 222 -15.71 -22.51 9.64
CA ALA A 222 -15.96 -23.96 9.52
C ALA A 222 -16.34 -24.37 8.08
N ASP A 223 -17.24 -23.61 7.44
CA ASP A 223 -17.68 -23.84 6.06
C ASP A 223 -16.49 -23.76 5.07
N LEU A 224 -15.50 -22.89 5.35
CA LEU A 224 -14.27 -22.76 4.56
C LEU A 224 -13.35 -23.98 4.69
N GLU A 225 -13.28 -24.62 5.85
CA GLU A 225 -12.47 -25.83 6.06
C GLU A 225 -13.10 -27.06 5.38
N HIS A 226 -14.43 -27.19 5.42
CA HIS A 226 -15.13 -28.20 4.61
C HIS A 226 -14.99 -27.95 3.09
N LEU A 227 -15.02 -26.70 2.64
CA LEU A 227 -14.70 -26.33 1.26
C LEU A 227 -13.27 -26.71 0.89
N LYS A 228 -12.29 -26.44 1.76
CA LYS A 228 -10.89 -26.84 1.57
C LYS A 228 -10.75 -28.36 1.42
N GLN A 229 -11.45 -29.14 2.25
CA GLN A 229 -11.43 -30.61 2.19
C GLN A 229 -12.09 -31.15 0.90
N CYS A 230 -13.20 -30.58 0.46
CA CYS A 230 -13.83 -30.87 -0.84
C CYS A 230 -12.87 -30.56 -2.01
N MET A 231 -12.23 -29.39 -1.99
CA MET A 231 -11.22 -28.99 -2.99
C MET A 231 -10.00 -29.91 -3.00
N ALA A 232 -9.54 -30.39 -1.83
CA ALA A 232 -8.42 -31.33 -1.73
C ALA A 232 -8.75 -32.72 -2.31
N LYS A 233 -9.97 -33.24 -2.13
CA LYS A 233 -10.43 -34.46 -2.82
C LYS A 233 -10.53 -34.30 -4.34
N ARG A 234 -10.73 -33.07 -4.81
CA ARG A 234 -10.89 -32.68 -6.21
C ARG A 234 -9.58 -32.22 -6.88
N PHE A 235 -8.45 -32.40 -6.20
CA PHE A 235 -7.13 -32.02 -6.68
C PHE A 235 -6.30 -33.24 -7.08
N ASP A 236 -5.86 -33.29 -8.33
CA ASP A 236 -4.88 -34.25 -8.83
C ASP A 236 -3.48 -33.63 -8.77
N GLY A 237 -2.69 -34.09 -7.79
CA GLY A 237 -1.31 -33.67 -7.61
C GLY A 237 -0.35 -34.13 -8.72
N SER A 238 -0.72 -35.12 -9.55
CA SER A 238 0.11 -35.59 -10.67
C SER A 238 0.04 -34.65 -11.87
N GLN A 239 -1.14 -34.06 -12.13
CA GLN A 239 -1.36 -33.08 -13.20
C GLN A 239 -1.32 -31.62 -12.69
N GLN A 240 -1.21 -31.41 -11.37
CA GLN A 240 -1.43 -30.11 -10.73
C GLN A 240 -2.76 -29.49 -11.20
N ALA A 241 -3.83 -30.28 -11.08
CA ALA A 241 -5.14 -29.99 -11.65
C ALA A 241 -6.23 -29.98 -10.58
N LEU A 242 -7.14 -29.00 -10.64
CA LEU A 242 -8.24 -28.83 -9.68
C LEU A 242 -9.59 -28.83 -10.40
N ASP A 243 -10.46 -29.78 -10.06
CA ASP A 243 -11.80 -29.89 -10.66
C ASP A 243 -12.91 -29.32 -9.76
N LEU A 244 -13.35 -28.09 -10.05
CA LEU A 244 -14.48 -27.43 -9.39
C LEU A 244 -15.75 -27.44 -10.26
N ASN A 245 -15.84 -28.36 -11.23
CA ASN A 245 -17.02 -28.55 -12.08
C ASN A 245 -18.29 -28.72 -11.24
N ASN A 246 -19.25 -27.80 -11.41
CA ASN A 246 -20.54 -27.79 -10.72
C ASN A 246 -20.45 -27.98 -9.18
N ILE A 247 -19.46 -27.36 -8.53
CA ILE A 247 -19.15 -27.55 -7.10
C ILE A 247 -20.36 -27.39 -6.16
N ARG A 248 -21.36 -26.61 -6.58
CA ARG A 248 -22.59 -26.34 -5.80
C ARG A 248 -23.42 -27.60 -5.49
N ILE A 249 -23.30 -28.66 -6.28
CA ILE A 249 -24.01 -29.94 -6.04
C ILE A 249 -23.10 -31.03 -5.46
N ASP A 250 -21.90 -30.68 -4.99
CA ASP A 250 -20.95 -31.64 -4.45
C ASP A 250 -21.52 -32.38 -3.21
N PRO A 251 -21.48 -33.72 -3.15
CA PRO A 251 -22.07 -34.47 -2.04
C PRO A 251 -21.52 -34.10 -0.66
N ASP A 252 -20.23 -33.76 -0.53
CA ASP A 252 -19.66 -33.37 0.76
C ASP A 252 -20.28 -32.05 1.22
N LEU A 253 -20.30 -31.04 0.35
CA LEU A 253 -20.81 -29.70 0.66
C LEU A 253 -22.33 -29.71 0.91
N VAL A 254 -23.08 -30.48 0.12
CA VAL A 254 -24.52 -30.68 0.30
C VAL A 254 -24.81 -31.42 1.62
N SER A 255 -24.00 -32.41 2.01
CA SER A 255 -24.19 -33.12 3.29
C SER A 255 -24.03 -32.21 4.51
N GLN A 256 -23.15 -31.20 4.42
CA GLN A 256 -22.93 -30.20 5.47
C GLN A 256 -23.82 -28.96 5.33
N ASN A 257 -24.76 -28.95 4.36
CA ASN A 257 -25.66 -27.83 4.06
C ASN A 257 -24.94 -26.51 3.69
N ILE A 258 -23.85 -26.59 2.93
CA ILE A 258 -23.01 -25.45 2.52
C ILE A 258 -23.28 -25.04 1.06
N ASP A 259 -23.92 -23.89 0.85
CA ASP A 259 -24.28 -23.35 -0.48
C ASP A 259 -23.12 -22.60 -1.18
N VAL A 260 -22.13 -23.34 -1.70
CA VAL A 260 -21.01 -22.75 -2.46
C VAL A 260 -21.45 -22.40 -3.89
N THR A 261 -21.82 -21.14 -4.11
CA THR A 261 -22.23 -20.63 -5.43
C THR A 261 -21.15 -19.73 -6.02
N LEU A 262 -20.31 -20.24 -6.93
CA LEU A 262 -19.13 -19.51 -7.44
C LEU A 262 -19.45 -18.22 -8.20
N ASN A 263 -20.67 -18.01 -8.71
CA ASN A 263 -21.06 -16.73 -9.30
C ASN A 263 -21.32 -15.61 -8.26
N ARG A 264 -21.17 -15.89 -6.96
CA ARG A 264 -21.10 -14.91 -5.87
C ARG A 264 -19.64 -14.61 -5.53
N LYS A 265 -19.29 -13.32 -5.51
CA LYS A 265 -17.95 -12.79 -5.18
C LYS A 265 -17.33 -13.47 -3.94
N ASN A 266 -18.07 -13.55 -2.82
CA ASN A 266 -17.54 -14.10 -1.57
C ASN A 266 -17.12 -15.58 -1.70
N SER A 267 -17.88 -16.39 -2.44
CA SER A 267 -17.56 -17.80 -2.68
C SER A 267 -16.39 -17.96 -3.66
N MET A 268 -16.31 -17.13 -4.70
CA MET A 268 -15.16 -17.11 -5.62
C MET A 268 -13.88 -16.69 -4.90
N HIS A 269 -13.93 -15.62 -4.09
CA HIS A 269 -12.80 -15.14 -3.29
C HIS A 269 -12.32 -16.21 -2.29
N ALA A 270 -13.23 -16.96 -1.67
CA ALA A 270 -12.88 -18.06 -0.78
C ALA A 270 -12.10 -19.16 -1.52
N VAL A 271 -12.57 -19.59 -2.69
CA VAL A 271 -11.88 -20.57 -3.55
C VAL A 271 -10.51 -20.06 -3.99
N ILE A 272 -10.41 -18.82 -4.49
CA ILE A 272 -9.14 -18.22 -4.93
C ILE A 272 -8.14 -18.13 -3.77
N LYS A 273 -8.60 -17.78 -2.55
CA LYS A 273 -7.76 -17.76 -1.34
C LYS A 273 -7.27 -19.16 -0.95
N ILE A 274 -8.13 -20.18 -1.02
CA ILE A 274 -7.72 -21.56 -0.73
C ILE A 274 -6.68 -22.05 -1.75
N ILE A 275 -6.81 -21.69 -3.02
CA ILE A 275 -5.81 -21.98 -4.06
C ILE A 275 -4.47 -21.27 -3.75
N GLU A 276 -4.52 -19.96 -3.49
CA GLU A 276 -3.37 -19.11 -3.13
C GLU A 276 -2.60 -19.61 -1.90
N GLU A 277 -3.30 -20.07 -0.86
CA GLU A 277 -2.70 -20.51 0.41
C GLU A 277 -2.19 -21.96 0.42
N ASN A 278 -2.58 -22.82 -0.55
CA ASN A 278 -2.29 -24.26 -0.49
C ASN A 278 -1.70 -24.86 -1.78
N ILE A 279 -2.01 -24.30 -2.95
CA ILE A 279 -1.62 -24.84 -4.28
C ILE A 279 -1.30 -23.71 -5.29
N PRO A 280 -0.34 -22.80 -4.99
CA PRO A 280 0.01 -21.69 -5.88
C PRO A 280 0.66 -22.14 -7.21
N GLU A 281 1.14 -23.38 -7.28
CA GLU A 281 1.75 -23.96 -8.48
C GLU A 281 0.75 -24.56 -9.48
N LEU A 282 -0.55 -24.51 -9.17
CA LEU A 282 -1.66 -25.06 -9.97
C LEU A 282 -1.53 -24.76 -11.48
N VAL A 283 -1.56 -25.81 -12.30
CA VAL A 283 -1.37 -25.74 -13.76
C VAL A 283 -2.70 -25.78 -14.51
N CYS A 284 -3.69 -26.52 -13.99
CA CYS A 284 -4.98 -26.76 -14.65
C CYS A 284 -6.15 -26.46 -13.70
N LEU A 285 -7.10 -25.61 -14.11
CA LEU A 285 -8.30 -25.28 -13.33
C LEU A 285 -9.57 -25.53 -14.15
N ASN A 286 -10.48 -26.37 -13.63
CA ASN A 286 -11.82 -26.53 -14.18
C ASN A 286 -12.86 -25.84 -13.28
N ILE A 287 -13.60 -24.90 -13.86
CA ILE A 287 -14.72 -24.17 -13.25
C ILE A 287 -15.97 -24.18 -14.15
N SER A 288 -16.11 -25.21 -14.99
CA SER A 288 -17.29 -25.44 -15.83
C SER A 288 -18.59 -25.66 -15.02
N ASN A 289 -19.75 -25.47 -15.68
CA ASN A 289 -21.09 -25.67 -15.12
C ASN A 289 -21.45 -24.82 -13.87
N ASN A 290 -20.67 -23.79 -13.53
CA ASN A 290 -20.84 -22.98 -12.31
C ASN A 290 -21.72 -21.72 -12.47
N LYS A 291 -22.36 -21.55 -13.62
CA LYS A 291 -23.24 -20.41 -13.95
C LYS A 291 -22.57 -19.05 -13.76
N LEU A 292 -21.29 -18.98 -14.14
CA LEU A 292 -20.49 -17.75 -14.14
C LEU A 292 -20.97 -16.86 -15.30
N PHE A 293 -21.45 -15.66 -14.99
CA PHE A 293 -21.92 -14.67 -15.98
C PHE A 293 -21.01 -13.44 -16.08
N ARG A 294 -19.98 -13.35 -15.23
CA ARG A 294 -18.92 -12.34 -15.24
C ARG A 294 -17.60 -12.97 -14.77
N LEU A 295 -16.47 -12.42 -15.22
CA LEU A 295 -15.12 -12.83 -14.81
C LEU A 295 -14.37 -11.78 -13.97
N ASP A 296 -15.04 -10.68 -13.57
CA ASP A 296 -14.47 -9.63 -12.69
C ASP A 296 -13.75 -10.23 -11.46
N ASP A 297 -14.41 -11.15 -10.76
CA ASP A 297 -13.95 -11.73 -9.49
C ASP A 297 -12.85 -12.80 -9.68
N LEU A 298 -12.61 -13.25 -10.92
CA LEU A 298 -11.51 -14.15 -11.28
C LEU A 298 -10.22 -13.40 -11.68
N SER A 299 -10.26 -12.07 -11.81
CA SER A 299 -9.09 -11.26 -12.18
C SER A 299 -7.94 -11.33 -11.15
N GLU A 300 -8.22 -11.67 -9.89
CA GLU A 300 -7.17 -11.90 -8.87
C GLU A 300 -6.27 -13.10 -9.21
N LEU A 301 -6.80 -14.10 -9.92
CA LEU A 301 -6.09 -15.35 -10.26
C LEU A 301 -4.82 -15.09 -11.07
N VAL A 302 -4.81 -14.03 -11.90
CA VAL A 302 -3.69 -13.57 -12.74
C VAL A 302 -2.40 -13.39 -11.95
N ASN A 303 -2.49 -12.90 -10.70
CA ASN A 303 -1.33 -12.65 -9.84
C ASN A 303 -1.04 -13.79 -8.86
N LYS A 304 -2.04 -14.63 -8.58
CA LYS A 304 -2.01 -15.65 -7.52
C LYS A 304 -1.61 -17.04 -8.02
N VAL A 305 -1.87 -17.34 -9.30
CA VAL A 305 -1.52 -18.61 -9.94
C VAL A 305 -0.82 -18.34 -11.28
N PRO A 306 0.44 -17.85 -11.25
CA PRO A 306 1.18 -17.47 -12.47
C PRO A 306 1.55 -18.67 -13.37
N ASN A 307 1.44 -19.89 -12.85
CA ASN A 307 1.76 -21.15 -13.54
C ASN A 307 0.57 -21.76 -14.30
N LEU A 308 -0.64 -21.17 -14.21
CA LEU A 308 -1.84 -21.71 -14.84
C LEU A 308 -1.73 -21.71 -16.37
N LYS A 309 -1.80 -22.90 -16.97
CA LYS A 309 -1.75 -23.13 -18.43
C LYS A 309 -3.09 -23.55 -19.01
N THR A 310 -3.93 -24.25 -18.24
CA THR A 310 -5.22 -24.77 -18.72
C THR A 310 -6.35 -24.22 -17.87
N LEU A 311 -7.35 -23.61 -18.51
CA LEU A 311 -8.55 -23.10 -17.86
C LEU A 311 -9.80 -23.61 -18.57
N ASN A 312 -10.69 -24.29 -17.83
CA ASN A 312 -11.99 -24.71 -18.36
C ASN A 312 -13.13 -23.86 -17.76
N LEU A 313 -13.75 -23.07 -18.63
CA LEU A 313 -14.89 -22.17 -18.39
C LEU A 313 -16.17 -22.64 -19.12
N SER A 314 -16.22 -23.85 -19.67
CA SER A 314 -17.36 -24.35 -20.46
C SER A 314 -18.67 -24.42 -19.67
N HIS A 315 -19.80 -24.51 -20.37
CA HIS A 315 -21.13 -24.62 -19.74
C HIS A 315 -21.44 -23.51 -18.70
N ASN A 316 -20.96 -22.28 -18.93
CA ASN A 316 -21.24 -21.11 -18.09
C ASN A 316 -22.16 -20.10 -18.80
N GLU A 317 -22.47 -18.99 -18.15
CA GLU A 317 -23.42 -17.98 -18.64
C GLU A 317 -22.72 -16.73 -19.19
N LEU A 318 -21.48 -16.86 -19.68
CA LEU A 318 -20.69 -15.74 -20.21
C LEU A 318 -21.26 -15.25 -21.55
N LYS A 319 -21.79 -14.02 -21.56
CA LYS A 319 -22.54 -13.47 -22.71
C LYS A 319 -21.70 -12.68 -23.72
N THR A 320 -20.48 -12.29 -23.37
CA THR A 320 -19.62 -11.52 -24.28
C THR A 320 -18.16 -11.92 -24.15
N GLU A 321 -17.44 -11.79 -25.26
CA GLU A 321 -15.99 -11.88 -25.38
C GLU A 321 -15.24 -10.87 -24.48
N ARG A 322 -15.92 -9.83 -23.98
CA ARG A 322 -15.38 -8.80 -23.09
C ARG A 322 -15.10 -9.27 -21.68
N GLU A 323 -15.76 -10.33 -21.22
CA GLU A 323 -15.42 -10.94 -19.93
C GLU A 323 -13.99 -11.48 -19.92
N LEU A 324 -13.48 -11.93 -21.07
CA LEU A 324 -12.10 -12.42 -21.21
C LEU A 324 -11.03 -11.32 -21.00
N ASP A 325 -11.37 -10.03 -21.13
CA ASP A 325 -10.45 -8.93 -20.79
C ASP A 325 -10.07 -8.92 -19.31
N ARG A 326 -10.85 -9.56 -18.42
CA ARG A 326 -10.57 -9.65 -16.98
C ARG A 326 -9.46 -10.62 -16.63
N ILE A 327 -9.22 -11.61 -17.49
CA ILE A 327 -8.31 -12.74 -17.24
C ILE A 327 -7.19 -12.87 -18.29
N LYS A 328 -7.11 -11.97 -19.28
CA LYS A 328 -6.06 -11.95 -20.34
C LYS A 328 -4.60 -11.83 -19.86
N GLY A 329 -4.36 -11.66 -18.57
CA GLY A 329 -3.02 -11.76 -17.99
C GLY A 329 -2.54 -13.21 -17.78
N LEU A 330 -3.44 -14.19 -17.80
CA LEU A 330 -3.11 -15.62 -17.72
C LEU A 330 -2.40 -16.08 -18.99
N LYS A 331 -1.29 -16.81 -18.83
CA LYS A 331 -0.45 -17.33 -19.93
C LYS A 331 -0.98 -18.67 -20.45
N LEU A 332 -2.28 -18.72 -20.74
CA LEU A 332 -2.97 -19.96 -21.11
C LEU A 332 -2.43 -20.55 -22.42
N VAL A 333 -2.32 -21.88 -22.40
CA VAL A 333 -1.98 -22.76 -23.53
C VAL A 333 -3.24 -23.48 -24.01
N GLU A 334 -4.16 -23.81 -23.10
CA GLU A 334 -5.43 -24.48 -23.37
C GLU A 334 -6.60 -23.77 -22.65
N LEU A 335 -7.72 -23.58 -23.37
CA LEU A 335 -8.90 -22.89 -22.89
C LEU A 335 -10.17 -23.58 -23.38
N TRP A 336 -11.17 -23.70 -22.53
CA TRP A 336 -12.50 -24.21 -22.90
C TRP A 336 -13.56 -23.16 -22.57
N LEU A 337 -14.39 -22.82 -23.55
CA LEU A 337 -15.47 -21.84 -23.49
C LEU A 337 -16.79 -22.39 -24.07
N GLU A 338 -16.80 -23.59 -24.64
CA GLU A 338 -17.98 -24.16 -25.29
C GLU A 338 -19.27 -24.11 -24.45
N LYS A 339 -20.39 -23.90 -25.14
CA LYS A 339 -21.74 -23.72 -24.56
C LYS A 339 -21.88 -22.52 -23.61
N ASN A 340 -21.01 -21.52 -23.72
CA ASN A 340 -21.28 -20.17 -23.22
C ASN A 340 -21.99 -19.34 -24.31
N PRO A 341 -23.00 -18.48 -23.97
CA PRO A 341 -23.73 -17.69 -24.96
C PRO A 341 -22.89 -16.76 -25.84
N LEU A 342 -21.66 -16.41 -25.43
CA LEU A 342 -20.71 -15.67 -26.29
C LEU A 342 -20.36 -16.42 -27.58
N CYS A 343 -20.45 -17.76 -27.60
CA CYS A 343 -20.12 -18.56 -28.78
C CYS A 343 -21.10 -18.30 -29.93
N ASP A 344 -22.38 -18.09 -29.61
CA ASP A 344 -23.47 -17.88 -30.57
C ASP A 344 -23.34 -16.55 -31.34
N HIS A 345 -22.44 -15.65 -30.92
CA HIS A 345 -22.15 -14.38 -31.59
C HIS A 345 -21.18 -14.51 -32.77
N PHE A 346 -20.44 -15.62 -32.88
CA PHE A 346 -19.44 -15.82 -33.94
C PHE A 346 -20.07 -16.52 -35.14
N LYS A 347 -19.87 -15.95 -36.34
CA LYS A 347 -20.40 -16.50 -37.60
C LYS A 347 -19.58 -17.66 -38.15
N ASP A 348 -18.32 -17.75 -37.74
CA ASP A 348 -17.32 -18.67 -38.27
C ASP A 348 -16.23 -18.93 -37.22
N GLN A 349 -15.60 -20.10 -37.34
CA GLN A 349 -14.58 -20.57 -36.39
C GLN A 349 -13.29 -19.72 -36.44
N ALA A 350 -12.96 -19.08 -37.56
CA ALA A 350 -11.75 -18.27 -37.68
C ALA A 350 -11.88 -16.94 -36.93
N SER A 351 -13.02 -16.25 -37.02
CA SER A 351 -13.37 -15.09 -36.21
C SER A 351 -13.31 -15.41 -34.71
N TYR A 352 -13.90 -16.54 -34.30
CA TYR A 352 -13.87 -17.00 -32.90
C TYR A 352 -12.44 -17.22 -32.40
N ILE A 353 -11.63 -18.02 -33.11
CA ILE A 353 -10.22 -18.26 -32.79
C ILE A 353 -9.42 -16.96 -32.73
N SER A 354 -9.65 -16.03 -33.68
CA SER A 354 -8.95 -14.75 -33.73
C SER A 354 -9.27 -13.87 -32.51
N THR A 355 -10.54 -13.71 -32.14
CA THR A 355 -10.96 -12.91 -30.97
C THR A 355 -10.47 -13.54 -29.66
N VAL A 356 -10.44 -14.87 -29.53
CA VAL A 356 -9.87 -15.52 -28.34
C VAL A 356 -8.35 -15.33 -28.28
N ARG A 357 -7.63 -15.46 -29.41
CA ARG A 357 -6.17 -15.26 -29.46
C ARG A 357 -5.72 -13.82 -29.28
N GLU A 358 -6.55 -12.83 -29.57
CA GLU A 358 -6.31 -11.42 -29.20
C GLU A 358 -6.18 -11.26 -27.67
N ARG A 359 -6.92 -12.06 -26.88
CA ARG A 359 -6.76 -12.13 -25.42
C ARG A 359 -5.62 -13.06 -24.99
N PHE A 360 -5.44 -14.19 -25.66
CA PHE A 360 -4.50 -15.24 -25.27
C PHE A 360 -3.56 -15.63 -26.44
N PRO A 361 -2.52 -14.84 -26.75
CA PRO A 361 -1.66 -15.08 -27.91
C PRO A 361 -0.87 -16.40 -27.88
N ARG A 362 -0.73 -17.02 -26.69
CA ARG A 362 -0.02 -18.30 -26.49
C ARG A 362 -0.94 -19.53 -26.59
N LEU A 363 -2.22 -19.34 -26.90
CA LEU A 363 -3.21 -20.42 -26.90
C LEU A 363 -2.97 -21.39 -28.08
N LEU A 364 -2.67 -22.64 -27.74
CA LEU A 364 -2.49 -23.75 -28.68
C LEU A 364 -3.75 -24.61 -28.81
N LYS A 365 -4.61 -24.66 -27.79
CA LYS A 365 -5.87 -25.43 -27.81
C LYS A 365 -7.06 -24.60 -27.36
N LEU A 366 -8.17 -24.73 -28.09
CA LEU A 366 -9.46 -24.10 -27.77
C LEU A 366 -10.58 -25.13 -27.95
N ASP A 367 -11.38 -25.34 -26.91
CA ASP A 367 -12.52 -26.30 -26.93
C ASP A 367 -12.12 -27.71 -27.40
N GLY A 368 -10.93 -28.17 -26.98
CA GLY A 368 -10.33 -29.45 -27.36
C GLY A 368 -9.72 -29.50 -28.77
N GLN A 369 -9.85 -28.45 -29.58
CA GLN A 369 -9.27 -28.37 -30.92
C GLN A 369 -7.86 -27.79 -30.86
N ASP A 370 -6.89 -28.47 -31.49
CA ASP A 370 -5.55 -27.93 -31.75
C ASP A 370 -5.63 -26.79 -32.77
N LEU A 371 -5.08 -25.64 -32.39
CA LEU A 371 -5.05 -24.43 -33.21
C LEU A 371 -3.74 -24.34 -34.00
N PRO A 372 -3.74 -23.81 -35.24
CA PRO A 372 -2.50 -23.62 -36.01
C PRO A 372 -1.51 -22.75 -35.23
N PRO A 373 -0.18 -22.92 -35.37
CA PRO A 373 0.81 -22.19 -34.57
C PRO A 373 0.53 -20.67 -34.53
N PRO A 374 0.53 -20.03 -33.35
CA PRO A 374 0.31 -18.59 -33.28
C PRO A 374 1.42 -17.86 -34.06
N ILE A 375 1.04 -16.84 -34.84
CA ILE A 375 2.01 -16.03 -35.62
C ILE A 375 2.69 -15.04 -34.66
N VAL A 376 3.58 -15.56 -33.82
CA VAL A 376 4.45 -14.77 -32.96
C VAL A 376 5.68 -14.39 -33.78
N PHE A 377 5.81 -13.10 -34.10
CA PHE A 377 7.14 -12.54 -34.34
C PHE A 377 7.85 -12.55 -32.99
N ASP A 378 8.75 -13.52 -32.79
CA ASP A 378 9.35 -13.79 -31.48
C ASP A 378 10.44 -12.77 -31.13
N VAL A 379 9.99 -11.53 -30.88
CA VAL A 379 10.70 -10.61 -30.03
C VAL A 379 10.62 -11.20 -28.63
N GLU A 380 11.67 -11.92 -28.22
CA GLU A 380 11.78 -12.52 -26.88
C GLU A 380 11.76 -11.43 -25.80
N VAL A 381 10.56 -10.98 -25.41
CA VAL A 381 10.32 -10.24 -24.17
C VAL A 381 10.23 -11.23 -23.00
N THR A 382 11.16 -12.19 -22.95
CA THR A 382 11.75 -12.58 -21.68
C THR A 382 12.22 -11.30 -21.00
N PRO A 383 11.75 -10.96 -19.79
CA PRO A 383 12.28 -9.83 -19.05
C PRO A 383 13.78 -10.10 -18.86
N ALA A 384 14.63 -9.26 -19.47
CA ALA A 384 16.07 -9.49 -19.50
C ALA A 384 16.58 -9.73 -18.08
N ALA A 385 17.13 -10.91 -17.83
CA ALA A 385 17.48 -11.35 -16.49
C ALA A 385 18.45 -10.33 -15.88
N LEU A 386 18.05 -9.71 -14.77
CA LEU A 386 18.87 -8.69 -14.12
C LEU A 386 20.21 -9.33 -13.71
N PRO A 387 21.35 -8.64 -13.94
CA PRO A 387 22.65 -9.16 -13.52
C PRO A 387 22.64 -9.56 -12.04
N PRO A 388 23.24 -10.71 -11.68
CA PRO A 388 23.16 -11.22 -10.31
C PRO A 388 23.81 -10.26 -9.32
N CYS A 389 23.05 -9.86 -8.31
CA CYS A 389 23.52 -8.96 -7.25
C CYS A 389 24.73 -9.58 -6.53
N LYS A 390 25.82 -8.82 -6.42
CA LYS A 390 27.02 -9.15 -5.64
C LYS A 390 27.05 -8.30 -4.36
N PRO A 391 27.76 -8.74 -3.30
CA PRO A 391 27.75 -8.01 -2.03
C PRO A 391 28.60 -6.74 -2.05
N SER A 392 29.87 -6.84 -2.45
CA SER A 392 30.84 -5.73 -2.44
C SER A 392 31.78 -5.83 -3.64
N TYR A 393 32.29 -4.70 -4.11
CA TYR A 393 33.19 -4.60 -5.25
C TYR A 393 34.30 -3.55 -5.02
N PHE A 394 35.55 -4.00 -4.98
CA PHE A 394 36.71 -3.17 -4.60
C PHE A 394 37.67 -2.81 -5.75
N CYS A 395 37.39 -3.25 -6.99
CA CYS A 395 38.31 -3.27 -8.13
C CYS A 395 39.58 -4.13 -7.94
N SER A 396 40.37 -3.91 -6.88
CA SER A 396 41.56 -4.70 -6.53
C SER A 396 41.74 -4.87 -5.02
N GLU A 397 42.50 -5.88 -4.60
CA GLU A 397 42.84 -6.12 -3.19
C GLU A 397 43.73 -5.01 -2.59
N GLU A 398 44.48 -4.29 -3.44
CA GLU A 398 45.32 -3.14 -3.08
C GLU A 398 44.49 -1.95 -2.57
N ILE A 399 43.31 -1.73 -3.16
CA ILE A 399 42.38 -0.65 -2.79
C ILE A 399 41.50 -1.08 -1.60
N LYS A 400 41.12 -2.36 -1.58
CA LYS A 400 40.29 -2.99 -0.53
C LYS A 400 40.89 -2.82 0.87
N THR A 401 42.19 -3.09 1.04
CA THR A 401 42.82 -3.08 2.37
C THR A 401 42.82 -1.68 3.01
N PRO A 402 43.24 -0.60 2.31
CA PRO A 402 43.06 0.78 2.78
C PRO A 402 41.60 1.15 3.10
N ILE A 403 40.62 0.79 2.26
CA ILE A 403 39.21 1.13 2.53
C ILE A 403 38.70 0.42 3.78
N LEU A 404 38.97 -0.88 3.96
CA LEU A 404 38.51 -1.62 5.14
C LEU A 404 39.15 -1.07 6.44
N ALA A 405 40.44 -0.74 6.41
CA ALA A 405 41.13 -0.11 7.54
C ALA A 405 40.55 1.28 7.86
N PHE A 406 40.32 2.11 6.83
CA PHE A 406 39.67 3.41 6.96
C PHE A 406 38.28 3.29 7.57
N LEU A 407 37.44 2.35 7.09
CA LEU A 407 36.08 2.17 7.60
C LEU A 407 36.06 1.68 9.06
N GLN A 408 36.95 0.76 9.41
CA GLN A 408 37.08 0.28 10.78
C GLN A 408 37.48 1.42 11.73
N GLN A 409 38.47 2.23 11.36
CA GLN A 409 38.91 3.38 12.17
C GLN A 409 37.83 4.47 12.22
N TYR A 410 37.25 4.83 11.08
CA TYR A 410 36.23 5.87 10.95
C TYR A 410 35.01 5.55 11.83
N TYR A 411 34.43 4.34 11.71
CA TYR A 411 33.24 3.98 12.48
C TYR A 411 33.55 3.74 13.97
N SER A 412 34.75 3.27 14.32
CA SER A 412 35.19 3.19 15.72
C SER A 412 35.21 4.57 16.41
N VAL A 413 35.64 5.63 15.70
CA VAL A 413 35.53 7.01 16.20
C VAL A 413 34.07 7.50 16.16
N TYR A 414 33.35 7.27 15.05
CA TYR A 414 31.99 7.76 14.83
C TYR A 414 30.99 7.25 15.88
N ASP A 415 31.18 6.05 16.41
CA ASP A 415 30.31 5.42 17.41
C ASP A 415 30.86 5.52 18.85
N SER A 416 32.06 6.08 19.05
CA SER A 416 32.67 6.26 20.38
C SER A 416 31.86 7.17 21.32
N GLY A 417 30.99 8.01 20.76
CA GLY A 417 30.20 9.01 21.48
C GLY A 417 30.83 10.41 21.50
N ASP A 418 32.06 10.58 21.01
CA ASP A 418 32.68 11.86 20.63
C ASP A 418 33.25 11.76 19.21
N ARG A 419 32.74 12.59 18.29
CA ARG A 419 33.15 12.57 16.88
C ARG A 419 34.24 13.59 16.55
N GLN A 420 34.74 14.36 17.53
CA GLN A 420 35.84 15.34 17.32
C GLN A 420 37.10 14.76 16.65
N PRO A 421 37.58 13.53 16.96
CA PRO A 421 38.77 12.98 16.31
C PRO A 421 38.63 12.73 14.80
N LEU A 422 37.41 12.85 14.23
CA LEU A 422 37.23 12.84 12.78
C LEU A 422 37.81 14.09 12.09
N LEU A 423 38.19 15.14 12.83
CA LEU A 423 38.83 16.34 12.27
C LEU A 423 40.13 16.05 11.50
N ASP A 424 40.79 14.93 11.78
CA ASP A 424 42.01 14.49 11.06
C ASP A 424 41.67 13.65 9.80
N ALA A 425 40.44 13.14 9.68
CA ALA A 425 39.96 12.38 8.53
C ALA A 425 39.37 13.25 7.42
N TYR A 426 38.94 14.49 7.71
CA TYR A 426 38.37 15.42 6.72
C TYR A 426 39.38 16.49 6.27
N HIS A 427 39.36 16.82 4.98
CA HIS A 427 40.13 17.91 4.40
C HIS A 427 39.66 19.29 4.92
N ASP A 428 40.54 20.29 4.98
CA ASP A 428 40.17 21.63 5.46
C ASP A 428 38.98 22.24 4.70
N GLY A 429 38.91 22.02 3.39
CA GLY A 429 37.80 22.42 2.51
C GLY A 429 36.70 21.35 2.31
N ALA A 430 36.62 20.32 3.16
CA ALA A 430 35.68 19.22 2.97
C ALA A 430 34.20 19.65 2.97
N THR A 431 33.36 18.88 2.29
CA THR A 431 31.90 19.09 2.23
C THR A 431 31.12 17.87 2.71
N PHE A 432 30.02 18.12 3.43
CA PHE A 432 29.08 17.10 3.87
C PHE A 432 27.63 17.50 3.56
N SER A 433 26.80 16.54 3.13
CA SER A 433 25.34 16.70 3.18
C SER A 433 24.57 15.42 3.52
N LEU A 434 23.53 15.60 4.33
CA LEU A 434 22.58 14.56 4.72
C LEU A 434 21.39 14.52 3.74
N SER A 435 20.93 13.33 3.39
CA SER A 435 19.67 13.10 2.68
C SER A 435 18.85 11.98 3.33
N MET A 436 17.55 11.91 3.02
CA MET A 436 16.66 10.89 3.60
C MET A 436 15.58 10.37 2.65
N ALA A 437 15.12 9.15 2.89
CA ALA A 437 13.92 8.61 2.28
C ALA A 437 12.67 9.33 2.83
N ILE A 438 11.97 10.11 2.00
CA ILE A 438 10.73 10.78 2.41
C ILE A 438 9.53 9.85 2.15
N THR A 439 9.12 9.13 3.18
CA THR A 439 7.89 8.34 3.20
C THR A 439 6.67 9.26 3.03
N MET A 440 5.83 8.99 2.03
CA MET A 440 4.61 9.78 1.77
C MET A 440 3.48 9.51 2.77
N GLN A 441 3.70 8.64 3.76
CA GLN A 441 2.72 8.24 4.77
C GLN A 441 2.96 8.99 6.08
N ASN A 442 2.19 10.07 6.25
CA ASN A 442 1.92 10.77 7.52
C ASN A 442 3.18 11.23 8.31
N PRO A 443 3.68 12.47 8.11
CA PRO A 443 4.90 12.98 8.75
C PRO A 443 4.95 12.86 10.28
N SER A 444 3.79 12.89 10.95
CA SER A 444 3.62 12.69 12.40
C SER A 444 3.97 11.29 12.90
N ARG A 445 4.26 10.32 12.02
CA ARG A 445 4.74 8.97 12.34
C ARG A 445 6.15 8.69 11.81
N CYS A 446 6.87 9.69 11.30
CA CYS A 446 8.23 9.49 10.81
C CYS A 446 9.22 9.37 11.97
N SER A 447 9.79 8.18 12.17
CA SER A 447 10.81 7.89 13.19
C SER A 447 12.16 8.60 12.96
N LEU A 448 12.39 9.14 11.76
CA LEU A 448 13.60 9.85 11.34
C LEU A 448 13.51 11.37 11.64
N GLY A 449 12.83 11.75 12.72
CA GLY A 449 12.47 13.15 13.01
C GLY A 449 13.68 14.08 13.18
N ASP A 450 14.78 13.56 13.71
CA ASP A 450 15.98 14.36 13.98
C ASP A 450 16.77 14.66 12.69
N TYR A 451 16.88 13.68 11.78
CA TYR A 451 17.48 13.85 10.44
C TYR A 451 16.66 14.78 9.52
N HIS A 452 15.35 14.91 9.75
CA HIS A 452 14.44 15.64 8.85
C HIS A 452 14.72 17.15 8.78
N LYS A 453 15.39 17.74 9.76
CA LYS A 453 15.69 19.19 9.77
C LYS A 453 16.75 19.57 8.73
N ASP A 454 17.63 18.63 8.38
CA ASP A 454 18.85 18.88 7.62
C ASP A 454 18.91 18.16 6.25
N THR A 455 17.84 17.45 5.86
CA THR A 455 17.80 16.71 4.58
C THR A 455 17.87 17.60 3.33
N ARG A 456 18.98 17.51 2.59
CA ARG A 456 19.29 18.35 1.41
C ARG A 456 18.73 17.80 0.08
N ASN A 457 17.42 17.59 -0.01
CA ASN A 457 16.80 17.05 -1.23
C ASN A 457 16.57 18.12 -2.32
N LEU A 458 17.52 18.29 -3.25
CA LEU A 458 17.47 19.33 -4.30
C LEU A 458 16.28 19.22 -5.29
N LYS A 459 15.66 18.04 -5.41
CA LYS A 459 14.45 17.84 -6.23
C LYS A 459 13.24 18.55 -5.64
N LYS A 460 13.10 18.54 -4.30
CA LYS A 460 12.05 19.26 -3.56
C LYS A 460 12.45 20.69 -3.18
N LEU A 461 13.66 20.87 -2.64
CA LEU A 461 14.16 22.16 -2.17
C LEU A 461 14.58 23.05 -3.35
N LYS A 462 13.96 24.23 -3.47
CA LYS A 462 14.21 25.20 -4.56
C LYS A 462 15.01 26.44 -4.13
N ASP A 463 14.83 26.90 -2.90
CA ASP A 463 15.52 28.08 -2.36
C ASP A 463 17.07 27.91 -2.35
N PRO A 464 17.83 28.78 -3.04
CA PRO A 464 19.29 28.74 -3.03
C PRO A 464 19.91 28.90 -1.64
N THR A 465 19.37 29.78 -0.80
CA THR A 465 19.93 30.10 0.53
C THR A 465 19.91 28.87 1.44
N THR A 466 18.79 28.14 1.46
CA THR A 466 18.67 26.88 2.21
C THR A 466 19.48 25.75 1.56
N ARG A 467 19.62 25.70 0.24
CA ARG A 467 20.49 24.72 -0.45
C ARG A 467 21.97 24.87 -0.08
N PHE A 468 22.40 26.10 0.18
CA PHE A 468 23.72 26.43 0.70
C PHE A 468 23.83 26.09 2.20
N ARG A 469 22.90 26.59 3.04
CA ARG A 469 22.86 26.34 4.50
C ARG A 469 22.87 24.85 4.88
N LEU A 470 22.27 23.98 4.06
CA LEU A 470 22.23 22.53 4.28
C LEU A 470 23.45 21.77 3.76
N LEU A 471 24.39 22.43 3.06
CA LEU A 471 25.70 21.88 2.74
C LEU A 471 26.67 22.35 3.84
N LYS A 472 27.18 21.41 4.65
CA LYS A 472 28.23 21.73 5.63
C LYS A 472 29.55 21.82 4.86
N HIS A 473 30.32 22.89 5.06
CA HIS A 473 31.56 23.17 4.32
C HIS A 473 32.66 23.59 5.30
N THR A 474 33.87 23.07 5.09
CA THR A 474 35.01 22.95 6.02
C THR A 474 34.86 21.85 7.07
N ARG A 475 35.97 21.17 7.39
CA ARG A 475 35.99 20.05 8.37
C ARG A 475 35.41 20.41 9.73
N LEU A 476 35.59 21.64 10.19
CA LEU A 476 35.01 22.12 11.45
C LEU A 476 33.48 22.09 11.41
N ASN A 477 32.85 22.62 10.37
CA ASN A 477 31.39 22.59 10.22
C ASN A 477 30.85 21.19 9.93
N VAL A 478 31.63 20.35 9.22
CA VAL A 478 31.31 18.93 9.02
C VAL A 478 31.28 18.19 10.36
N VAL A 479 32.37 18.20 11.12
CA VAL A 479 32.48 17.44 12.38
C VAL A 479 31.61 18.03 13.50
N ALA A 480 31.40 19.35 13.53
CA ALA A 480 30.39 19.95 14.42
C ALA A 480 28.98 19.39 14.11
N PHE A 481 28.58 19.37 12.83
CA PHE A 481 27.29 18.78 12.46
C PHE A 481 27.21 17.27 12.72
N LEU A 482 28.29 16.53 12.51
CA LEU A 482 28.32 15.11 12.86
C LEU A 482 28.12 14.88 14.37
N ASN A 483 28.61 15.78 15.23
CA ASN A 483 28.32 15.74 16.67
C ASN A 483 26.88 16.15 17.04
N GLU A 484 26.15 16.86 16.16
CA GLU A 484 24.71 17.15 16.33
C GLU A 484 23.81 15.96 15.95
N LEU A 485 24.31 14.98 15.19
CA LEU A 485 23.57 13.76 14.84
C LEU A 485 23.48 12.79 16.02
N PRO A 486 22.39 12.02 16.18
CA PRO A 486 22.26 11.03 17.26
C PRO A 486 23.44 10.06 17.36
N LYS A 487 23.79 9.63 18.57
CA LYS A 487 24.78 8.57 18.80
C LYS A 487 24.33 7.25 18.20
N THR A 488 25.27 6.56 17.58
CA THR A 488 25.06 5.39 16.74
C THR A 488 25.89 4.21 17.20
N HIS A 489 25.51 3.02 16.76
CA HIS A 489 26.35 1.84 16.77
C HIS A 489 26.13 1.07 15.45
N HIS A 490 27.12 1.06 14.58
CA HIS A 490 27.10 0.44 13.26
C HIS A 490 27.42 -1.05 13.36
N ASP A 491 26.70 -1.85 12.58
CA ASP A 491 27.06 -3.25 12.37
C ASP A 491 28.15 -3.33 11.31
N THR A 492 29.41 -3.39 11.75
CA THR A 492 30.58 -3.45 10.86
C THR A 492 30.66 -4.73 10.02
N ALA A 493 29.98 -5.81 10.43
CA ALA A 493 29.87 -7.03 9.65
C ALA A 493 28.81 -6.94 8.53
N SER A 494 27.87 -5.99 8.64
CA SER A 494 26.85 -5.71 7.60
C SER A 494 27.33 -4.79 6.46
N LEU A 495 28.58 -4.31 6.50
CA LEU A 495 29.05 -3.27 5.59
C LEU A 495 29.38 -3.83 4.20
N ASN A 496 28.52 -3.50 3.24
CA ASN A 496 28.77 -3.69 1.81
C ASN A 496 29.45 -2.43 1.24
N VAL A 497 30.45 -2.62 0.38
CA VAL A 497 31.28 -1.53 -0.18
C VAL A 497 31.42 -1.68 -1.69
N ASP A 498 31.06 -0.63 -2.42
CA ASP A 498 31.23 -0.54 -3.87
C ASP A 498 32.15 0.64 -4.24
N VAL A 499 33.30 0.37 -4.85
CA VAL A 499 34.20 1.39 -5.40
C VAL A 499 33.59 1.95 -6.69
N ASN A 500 33.18 3.22 -6.65
CA ASN A 500 32.54 3.91 -7.77
C ASN A 500 33.57 4.43 -8.77
N THR A 501 34.70 4.94 -8.29
CA THR A 501 35.77 5.52 -9.12
C THR A 501 37.10 5.44 -8.37
N PHE A 502 38.17 5.06 -9.08
CA PHE A 502 39.53 5.09 -8.55
C PHE A 502 40.48 5.72 -9.57
N THR A 503 41.27 6.69 -9.13
CA THR A 503 42.35 7.34 -9.88
C THR A 503 43.51 7.66 -8.93
N ASN A 504 44.66 8.03 -9.49
CA ASN A 504 45.85 8.42 -8.71
C ASN A 504 45.63 9.66 -7.81
N THR A 505 44.56 10.42 -8.01
CA THR A 505 44.24 11.65 -7.26
C THR A 505 42.97 11.54 -6.42
N LEU A 506 42.11 10.56 -6.67
CA LEU A 506 40.76 10.48 -6.09
C LEU A 506 40.27 9.03 -6.00
N LEU A 507 39.77 8.66 -4.83
CA LEU A 507 39.09 7.39 -4.57
C LEU A 507 37.67 7.67 -4.07
N SER A 508 36.68 7.19 -4.81
CA SER A 508 35.24 7.35 -4.54
C SER A 508 34.59 5.99 -4.33
N PHE A 509 33.94 5.80 -3.18
CA PHE A 509 33.29 4.55 -2.82
C PHE A 509 32.01 4.77 -2.02
N THR A 510 31.06 3.86 -2.20
CA THR A 510 29.76 3.83 -1.53
C THR A 510 29.77 2.71 -0.49
N VAL A 511 29.39 3.04 0.74
CA VAL A 511 29.22 2.12 1.86
C VAL A 511 27.73 1.98 2.13
N THR A 512 27.22 0.76 2.19
CA THR A 512 25.84 0.48 2.60
C THR A 512 25.82 -0.51 3.76
N GLY A 513 24.83 -0.39 4.65
CA GLY A 513 24.75 -1.22 5.85
C GLY A 513 23.71 -0.70 6.84
N VAL A 514 23.81 -1.13 8.10
CA VAL A 514 22.87 -0.76 9.17
C VAL A 514 23.54 -0.24 10.44
N PHE A 515 22.80 0.57 11.19
CA PHE A 515 23.19 1.03 12.53
C PHE A 515 21.99 1.06 13.48
N LYS A 516 22.25 1.02 14.79
CA LYS A 516 21.27 1.33 15.85
C LYS A 516 21.49 2.74 16.37
N GLU A 517 20.42 3.43 16.72
CA GLU A 517 20.47 4.67 17.50
C GLU A 517 20.58 4.33 18.99
N VAL A 518 21.53 4.92 19.70
CA VAL A 518 21.86 4.57 21.10
C VAL A 518 21.11 5.45 22.11
N GLU A 519 20.58 6.59 21.67
CA GLU A 519 19.97 7.61 22.53
C GLU A 519 18.68 8.21 21.93
N GLY A 520 18.04 9.10 22.71
CA GLY A 520 16.84 9.81 22.28
C GLY A 520 15.56 8.96 22.23
N LYS A 521 14.52 9.50 21.58
CA LYS A 521 13.19 8.86 21.48
C LYS A 521 13.15 7.64 20.56
N SER A 522 14.18 7.50 19.74
CA SER A 522 14.32 6.45 18.73
C SER A 522 15.40 5.41 19.11
N ARG A 523 15.92 5.45 20.33
CA ARG A 523 16.86 4.47 20.86
C ARG A 523 16.45 3.03 20.50
N ASP A 524 17.45 2.21 20.19
CA ASP A 524 17.35 0.81 19.75
C ASP A 524 16.65 0.63 18.38
N SER A 525 16.23 1.71 17.69
CA SER A 525 15.80 1.67 16.29
C SER A 525 16.96 1.33 15.36
N VAL A 526 16.77 0.32 14.52
CA VAL A 526 17.69 0.01 13.42
C VAL A 526 17.40 0.90 12.20
N ARG A 527 18.41 1.60 11.72
CA ARG A 527 18.42 2.33 10.45
C ARG A 527 19.25 1.59 9.42
N ALA A 528 18.93 1.81 8.16
CA ALA A 528 19.78 1.43 7.05
C ALA A 528 20.27 2.70 6.35
N PHE A 529 21.52 2.68 5.91
CA PHE A 529 22.18 3.84 5.33
C PHE A 529 22.87 3.50 4.00
N SER A 530 23.12 4.55 3.23
CA SER A 530 24.07 4.57 2.13
C SER A 530 24.94 5.80 2.32
N ARG A 531 26.26 5.65 2.27
CA ARG A 531 27.20 6.76 2.47
C ARG A 531 28.25 6.76 1.38
N VAL A 532 28.35 7.87 0.64
CA VAL A 532 29.34 8.04 -0.43
C VAL A 532 30.50 8.88 0.10
N PHE A 533 31.68 8.28 0.16
CA PHE A 533 32.92 8.97 0.47
C PHE A 533 33.68 9.26 -0.81
N ILE A 534 34.08 10.52 -1.01
CA ILE A 534 35.12 10.89 -1.97
C ILE A 534 36.35 11.31 -1.17
N THR A 535 37.45 10.63 -1.42
CA THR A 535 38.71 10.77 -0.69
C THR A 535 39.87 11.09 -1.62
N VAL A 536 40.89 11.76 -1.09
CA VAL A 536 42.19 11.98 -1.74
C VAL A 536 43.29 11.29 -0.92
N PRO A 537 44.39 10.83 -1.55
CA PRO A 537 45.51 10.24 -0.81
C PRO A 537 46.16 11.28 0.12
N ALA A 538 46.37 10.93 1.39
CA ALA A 538 47.06 11.78 2.38
C ALA A 538 48.45 11.28 2.78
N GLY A 539 48.97 10.28 2.04
CA GLY A 539 50.29 9.67 2.26
C GLY A 539 50.17 8.23 2.77
N GLY A 540 51.04 7.34 2.27
CA GLY A 540 50.93 5.91 2.54
C GLY A 540 49.56 5.36 2.12
N THR A 541 48.91 4.60 3.00
CA THR A 541 47.56 4.07 2.81
C THR A 541 46.44 4.95 3.38
N SER A 542 46.73 6.20 3.76
CA SER A 542 45.74 7.09 4.40
C SER A 542 44.83 7.81 3.39
N LEU A 543 43.56 7.91 3.73
CA LEU A 543 42.50 8.52 2.93
C LEU A 543 41.94 9.75 3.65
N CYS A 544 41.97 10.91 3.00
CA CYS A 544 41.41 12.16 3.52
C CYS A 544 40.13 12.53 2.75
N ILE A 545 39.03 12.74 3.47
CA ILE A 545 37.69 12.93 2.91
C ILE A 545 37.53 14.37 2.40
N VAL A 546 37.16 14.53 1.13
CA VAL A 546 36.83 15.82 0.51
C VAL A 546 35.33 16.03 0.34
N ASN A 547 34.57 14.98 -0.02
CA ASN A 547 33.11 15.02 -0.05
C ASN A 547 32.52 13.80 0.66
N ASP A 548 31.40 14.01 1.34
CA ASP A 548 30.68 13.00 2.11
C ASP A 548 29.16 13.22 1.95
N GLU A 549 28.46 12.21 1.43
CA GLU A 549 27.00 12.21 1.33
C GLU A 549 26.45 11.05 2.14
N LEU A 550 25.53 11.34 3.07
CA LEU A 550 24.90 10.33 3.92
C LEU A 550 23.39 10.30 3.66
N PHE A 551 22.91 9.20 3.08
CA PHE A 551 21.49 8.89 2.94
C PHE A 551 21.03 7.97 4.08
N VAL A 552 20.01 8.39 4.85
CA VAL A 552 19.43 7.61 5.94
C VAL A 552 17.98 7.20 5.65
N ARG A 553 17.64 5.95 5.97
CA ARG A 553 16.27 5.43 5.97
C ARG A 553 16.03 4.47 7.14
N ASN A 554 14.77 4.11 7.37
CA ASN A 554 14.45 2.94 8.19
C ASN A 554 14.97 1.67 7.50
N ALA A 555 15.47 0.74 8.31
CA ALA A 555 15.76 -0.62 7.86
C ALA A 555 14.46 -1.37 7.54
N THR A 556 14.51 -2.26 6.56
CA THR A 556 13.46 -3.23 6.26
C THR A 556 13.48 -4.38 7.27
N THR A 557 12.37 -5.12 7.39
CA THR A 557 12.29 -6.31 8.27
C THR A 557 13.41 -7.32 8.03
N GLU A 558 13.85 -7.46 6.77
CA GLU A 558 14.90 -8.42 6.38
C GLU A 558 16.32 -7.89 6.56
N GLU A 559 16.50 -6.58 6.70
CA GLU A 559 17.75 -5.99 7.20
C GLU A 559 17.80 -6.11 8.73
N ILE A 560 16.69 -5.82 9.42
CA ILE A 560 16.56 -5.93 10.89
C ILE A 560 16.84 -7.36 11.39
N ARG A 561 16.42 -8.39 10.65
CA ARG A 561 16.68 -9.80 10.97
C ARG A 561 18.15 -10.21 10.86
N ARG A 562 18.91 -9.57 9.98
CA ARG A 562 20.32 -9.89 9.71
C ARG A 562 21.29 -8.96 10.45
N ALA A 563 20.81 -7.81 10.91
CA ALA A 563 21.55 -6.83 11.68
C ALA A 563 22.01 -7.38 13.04
N PHE A 564 23.29 -7.20 13.37
CA PHE A 564 23.93 -7.60 14.62
C PHE A 564 23.85 -9.11 14.89
N VAL A 565 23.65 -9.93 13.85
CA VAL A 565 23.87 -11.37 13.92
C VAL A 565 25.39 -11.57 14.00
N ALA A 566 25.87 -12.07 15.14
CA ALA A 566 27.28 -12.41 15.29
C ALA A 566 27.70 -13.38 14.17
N PRO A 567 28.89 -13.20 13.56
CA PRO A 567 29.43 -14.20 12.66
C PRO A 567 29.41 -15.56 13.35
N ALA A 568 28.74 -16.55 12.74
CA ALA A 568 28.80 -17.91 13.24
C ALA A 568 30.28 -18.31 13.35
N PRO A 569 30.71 -18.97 14.45
CA PRO A 569 32.11 -19.36 14.62
C PRO A 569 32.54 -20.12 13.37
N THR A 570 33.59 -19.62 12.72
CA THR A 570 34.05 -20.17 11.44
C THR A 570 34.27 -21.67 11.60
N PRO A 571 33.72 -22.52 10.72
CA PRO A 571 33.89 -23.96 10.85
C PRO A 571 35.38 -24.26 10.76
N SER A 572 35.95 -24.71 11.89
CA SER A 572 37.32 -25.20 11.94
C SER A 572 37.49 -26.30 10.90
N SER A 573 38.65 -26.37 10.26
CA SER A 573 38.95 -27.30 9.15
C SER A 573 39.06 -28.78 9.57
N SER A 574 38.51 -29.14 10.72
CA SER A 574 38.22 -30.52 11.12
C SER A 574 37.01 -31.06 10.35
N PRO A 575 37.06 -32.28 9.78
CA PRO A 575 35.92 -32.85 9.07
C PRO A 575 34.78 -33.18 10.06
N VAL A 576 33.69 -32.42 9.99
CA VAL A 576 32.46 -32.71 10.74
C VAL A 576 31.83 -34.00 10.18
N PRO A 577 31.45 -34.98 11.02
CA PRO A 577 30.79 -36.19 10.56
C PRO A 577 29.50 -35.87 9.81
N THR A 578 29.44 -36.22 8.52
CA THR A 578 28.23 -36.01 7.71
C THR A 578 27.20 -37.08 8.06
N LEU A 579 26.29 -36.76 8.98
CA LEU A 579 25.20 -37.65 9.38
C LEU A 579 24.29 -37.95 8.19
N SER A 580 23.88 -39.21 8.07
CA SER A 580 22.93 -39.66 7.04
C SER A 580 21.49 -39.20 7.38
N ALA A 581 20.66 -39.00 6.35
CA ALA A 581 19.29 -38.50 6.54
C ALA A 581 18.45 -39.29 7.58
N PRO A 582 18.49 -40.64 7.65
CA PRO A 582 17.77 -41.40 8.69
C PRO A 582 18.18 -41.05 10.13
N GLN A 583 19.42 -40.59 10.35
CA GLN A 583 19.89 -40.16 11.67
C GLN A 583 19.34 -38.78 12.06
N GLN A 584 19.18 -37.87 11.09
CA GLN A 584 18.54 -36.56 11.32
C GLN A 584 17.03 -36.70 11.58
N GLU A 585 16.34 -37.57 10.84
CA GLU A 585 14.93 -37.92 11.11
C GLU A 585 14.78 -38.52 12.52
N MET A 586 15.62 -39.48 12.91
CA MET A 586 15.57 -40.11 14.23
C MET A 586 15.83 -39.12 15.39
N LEU A 587 16.80 -38.21 15.23
CA LEU A 587 17.08 -37.14 16.20
C LEU A 587 15.89 -36.18 16.37
N SER A 588 15.30 -35.72 15.26
CA SER A 588 14.15 -34.81 15.28
C SER A 588 12.90 -35.46 15.87
N ALA A 589 12.63 -36.74 15.53
CA ALA A 589 11.54 -37.51 16.12
C ALA A 589 11.70 -37.72 17.63
N PHE A 590 12.92 -37.99 18.11
CA PHE A 590 13.19 -38.13 19.54
C PHE A 590 13.02 -36.80 20.31
N SER A 591 13.49 -35.69 19.73
CA SER A 591 13.32 -34.35 20.30
C SER A 591 11.84 -33.94 20.37
N LEU A 592 11.07 -34.20 19.30
CA LEU A 592 9.63 -33.96 19.24
C LEU A 592 8.88 -34.78 20.30
N LYS A 593 9.20 -36.08 20.41
CA LYS A 593 8.59 -36.95 21.42
C LYS A 593 8.92 -36.48 22.85
N CYS A 594 10.17 -36.09 23.11
CA CYS A 594 10.60 -35.61 24.43
C CYS A 594 9.84 -34.33 24.86
N LEU A 595 9.44 -33.47 23.92
CA LEU A 595 8.58 -32.32 24.19
C LEU A 595 7.11 -32.74 24.40
N GLN A 596 6.58 -33.65 23.58
CA GLN A 596 5.20 -34.15 23.70
C GLN A 596 4.97 -34.87 25.05
N ASP A 597 5.88 -35.75 25.45
CA ASP A 597 5.84 -36.49 26.72
C ASP A 597 6.01 -35.57 27.96
N ASN A 598 6.39 -34.29 27.76
CA ASN A 598 6.57 -33.28 28.81
C ASN A 598 5.67 -32.05 28.61
N GLU A 599 4.50 -32.21 27.99
CA GLU A 599 3.45 -31.17 27.88
C GLU A 599 3.92 -29.89 27.13
N TRP A 600 4.96 -30.01 26.30
CA TRP A 600 5.69 -28.94 25.60
C TRP A 600 6.39 -27.91 26.51
N ASP A 601 6.55 -28.18 27.82
CA ASP A 601 7.43 -27.39 28.68
C ASP A 601 8.90 -27.70 28.37
N PHE A 602 9.56 -26.77 27.68
CA PHE A 602 10.96 -26.87 27.28
C PHE A 602 11.94 -27.04 28.45
N ASN A 603 11.69 -26.39 29.60
CA ASN A 603 12.58 -26.46 30.76
C ASN A 603 12.47 -27.82 31.45
N ARG A 604 11.23 -28.30 31.61
CA ARG A 604 10.93 -29.62 32.19
C ARG A 604 11.42 -30.75 31.28
N ALA A 605 11.20 -30.64 29.97
CA ALA A 605 11.76 -31.56 28.98
C ALA A 605 13.30 -31.60 29.03
N GLY A 606 13.96 -30.45 29.15
CA GLY A 606 15.41 -30.36 29.30
C GLY A 606 15.97 -31.03 30.57
N GLN A 607 15.25 -30.90 31.70
CA GLN A 607 15.59 -31.60 32.95
C GLN A 607 15.43 -33.12 32.80
N VAL A 608 14.25 -33.59 32.35
CA VAL A 608 13.96 -35.02 32.17
C VAL A 608 14.90 -35.67 31.14
N TYR A 609 15.25 -34.98 30.06
CA TYR A 609 16.26 -35.41 29.09
C TYR A 609 17.65 -35.55 29.72
N THR A 610 18.04 -34.62 30.60
CA THR A 610 19.33 -34.67 31.30
C THR A 610 19.39 -35.84 32.28
N ASP A 611 18.31 -36.10 33.02
CA ASP A 611 18.22 -37.26 33.91
C ASP A 611 18.22 -38.59 33.14
N LEU A 612 17.45 -38.70 32.05
CA LEU A 612 17.42 -39.90 31.21
C LEU A 612 18.78 -40.16 30.54
N LYS A 613 19.53 -39.10 30.18
CA LYS A 613 20.92 -39.20 29.71
C LYS A 613 21.85 -39.70 30.82
N ALA A 614 21.77 -39.14 32.02
CA ALA A 614 22.59 -39.56 33.17
C ALA A 614 22.37 -41.03 33.56
N HIS A 615 21.15 -41.53 33.39
CA HIS A 615 20.79 -42.94 33.63
C HIS A 615 21.04 -43.88 32.43
N GLY A 616 21.64 -43.40 31.33
CA GLY A 616 21.94 -44.22 30.14
C GLY A 616 20.71 -44.77 29.41
N LYS A 617 19.53 -44.14 29.58
CA LYS A 617 18.24 -44.61 29.02
C LYS A 617 17.94 -44.03 27.63
N ILE A 618 18.81 -43.17 27.11
CA ILE A 618 18.72 -42.59 25.77
C ILE A 618 19.72 -43.34 24.87
N PRO A 619 19.28 -43.92 23.72
CA PRO A 619 20.18 -44.62 22.80
C PRO A 619 21.27 -43.70 22.25
N ASP A 620 22.49 -44.22 22.05
CA ASP A 620 23.64 -43.45 21.54
C ASP A 620 23.36 -42.72 20.21
N VAL A 621 22.49 -43.27 19.36
CA VAL A 621 22.06 -42.68 18.07
C VAL A 621 21.19 -41.42 18.21
N ALA A 622 20.69 -41.12 19.41
CA ALA A 622 20.01 -39.87 19.72
C ALA A 622 20.97 -38.77 20.23
N PHE A 623 22.28 -38.99 20.16
CA PHE A 623 23.30 -37.97 20.38
C PHE A 623 24.14 -37.74 19.11
N ILE A 624 24.52 -36.48 18.89
CA ILE A 624 25.59 -36.13 17.95
C ILE A 624 26.94 -36.45 18.64
N LYS A 625 27.85 -37.08 17.89
CA LYS A 625 29.27 -37.23 18.24
C LYS A 625 30.11 -36.33 17.34
#